data_AF-A0A699SC97-F1
#
_entry.id   AF-A0A699SC97-F1
#
_cell.length_a   1.000
_cell.length_b   1.000
_cell.length_c   1.000
_cell.angle_alpha   90.00
_cell.angle_beta   90.00
_cell.angle_gamma   90.00
#
_symmetry.space_group_name_H-M   'P 1'
#
loop_
_entity.id
_entity.type
_entity.pdbx_description
1 polymer ?
#
loop_
_entity_poly.entity_id
_entity_poly.type
_entity_poly.pdbx_seq_one_letter_code
_entity_poly.pdbx_strand_id
1 'polypeptide(L)'
;MLEKDMYDSWRSIMELYMLNRQHGRMILESVEHGPLLWPSVTEDGVTRLKKYYELSSAEAIQADCDVKATNIILQALPSKIYALERECKLYDAFDKE
;
A
#
# COMPACT_ATOMS: atom_id res chain seq x y z
N MET A 1 20.12 0.64 9.39
CA MET A 1 19.80 -0.48 8.47
C MET A 1 18.70 -1.28 9.15
N LEU A 2 17.51 -1.42 8.56
CA LEU A 2 16.50 -2.31 9.13
C LEU A 2 17.08 -3.73 9.12
N GLU A 3 17.07 -4.38 10.27
CA GLU A 3 17.52 -5.75 10.43
C GLU A 3 16.61 -6.65 9.57
N LYS A 4 17.21 -7.50 8.74
CA LYS A 4 16.50 -8.24 7.68
C LYS A 4 15.40 -9.14 8.23
N ASP A 5 15.64 -9.70 9.40
CA ASP A 5 14.70 -10.48 10.20
C ASP A 5 13.46 -9.67 10.65
N MET A 6 13.61 -8.38 10.95
CA MET A 6 12.47 -7.51 11.27
C MET A 6 11.57 -7.28 10.05
N TYR A 7 12.16 -7.14 8.87
CA TYR A 7 11.41 -7.00 7.62
C TYR A 7 10.69 -8.30 7.26
N ASP A 8 11.39 -9.44 7.38
CA ASP A 8 10.81 -10.75 7.13
C ASP A 8 9.68 -11.07 8.13
N SER A 9 9.86 -10.74 9.42
CA SER A 9 8.83 -10.89 10.45
C SER A 9 7.59 -10.03 10.18
N TRP A 10 7.79 -8.77 9.81
CA TRP A 10 6.69 -7.88 9.42
C TRP A 10 5.95 -8.39 8.19
N ARG A 11 6.68 -8.86 7.18
CA ARG A 11 6.12 -9.44 5.96
C ARG A 11 5.27 -10.66 6.26
N SER A 12 5.74 -11.59 7.10
CA SER A 12 4.96 -12.77 7.50
C SER A 12 3.68 -12.41 8.28
N ILE A 13 3.72 -11.37 9.13
CA ILE A 13 2.53 -10.89 9.85
C ILE A 13 1.51 -10.30 8.87
N MET A 14 1.96 -9.49 7.90
CA MET A 14 1.12 -8.94 6.84
C MET A 14 0.47 -10.05 6.00
N GLU A 15 1.25 -11.03 5.55
CA GLU A 15 0.76 -12.17 4.76
C GLU A 15 -0.32 -12.96 5.53
N LEU A 16 -0.07 -13.31 6.80
CA LEU A 16 -1.04 -14.03 7.63
C LEU A 16 -2.30 -13.22 7.91
N TYR A 17 -2.17 -11.93 8.16
CA TYR A 17 -3.31 -11.04 8.37
C TYR A 17 -4.18 -10.92 7.11
N MET A 18 -3.55 -10.80 5.95
CA MET A 18 -4.25 -10.66 4.67
C MET A 18 -4.94 -11.97 4.26
N LEU A 19 -4.31 -13.13 4.43
CA LEU A 19 -4.90 -14.43 4.07
C LEU A 19 -6.21 -14.74 4.80
N ASN A 20 -6.44 -14.14 5.98
CA ASN A 20 -7.66 -14.29 6.77
C ASN A 20 -8.77 -13.27 6.43
N ARG A 21 -8.54 -12.37 5.46
CA ARG A 21 -9.51 -11.33 5.06
C ARG A 21 -10.29 -11.74 3.81
N GLN A 22 -11.50 -11.21 3.69
CA GLN A 22 -12.24 -11.25 2.43
C GLN A 22 -11.43 -10.53 1.34
N HIS A 23 -11.23 -11.18 0.20
CA HIS A 23 -10.33 -10.73 -0.88
C HIS A 23 -8.85 -10.60 -0.44
N GLY A 24 -8.46 -11.34 0.60
CA GLY A 24 -7.12 -11.32 1.17
C GLY A 24 -5.98 -11.51 0.18
N ARG A 25 -6.13 -12.47 -0.76
CA ARG A 25 -5.16 -12.67 -1.84
C ARG A 25 -5.03 -11.47 -2.77
N MET A 26 -6.15 -10.82 -3.11
CA MET A 26 -6.13 -9.63 -3.97
C MET A 26 -5.44 -8.46 -3.27
N ILE A 27 -5.67 -8.28 -1.97
CA ILE A 27 -4.99 -7.26 -1.16
C ILE A 27 -3.48 -7.53 -1.12
N LEU A 28 -3.06 -8.79 -0.88
CA LEU A 28 -1.65 -9.16 -0.85
C LEU A 28 -0.97 -8.91 -2.20
N GLU A 29 -1.58 -9.34 -3.30
CA GLU A 29 -1.07 -9.08 -4.66
C GLU A 29 -0.91 -7.58 -4.94
N SER A 30 -1.85 -6.76 -4.44
CA SER A 30 -1.81 -5.30 -4.57
C SER A 30 -0.72 -4.65 -3.72
N VAL A 31 -0.35 -5.24 -2.58
CA VAL A 31 0.78 -4.78 -1.76
C VAL A 31 2.12 -5.16 -2.39
N GLU A 32 2.24 -6.36 -2.95
CA GLU A 32 3.48 -6.84 -3.56
C GLU A 32 3.78 -6.16 -4.90
N HIS A 33 2.77 -5.93 -5.75
CA HIS A 33 2.94 -5.42 -7.10
C HIS A 33 2.50 -3.95 -7.27
N GLY A 34 1.89 -3.37 -6.23
CA GLY A 34 1.30 -2.04 -6.26
C GLY A 34 -0.16 -2.04 -6.72
N PRO A 35 -0.88 -0.91 -6.54
CA PRO A 35 -2.27 -0.78 -6.95
C PRO A 35 -2.42 -0.94 -8.47
N LEU A 36 -3.50 -1.61 -8.88
CA LEU A 36 -3.80 -1.84 -10.29
C LEU A 36 -4.17 -0.51 -10.99
N LEU A 37 -3.90 -0.46 -12.30
CA LEU A 37 -4.22 0.71 -13.12
C LEU A 37 -5.73 1.00 -13.06
N TRP A 38 -6.08 2.25 -12.76
CA TRP A 38 -7.47 2.67 -12.71
C TRP A 38 -8.13 2.45 -14.08
N PRO A 39 -9.33 1.82 -14.15
CA PRO A 39 -9.96 1.51 -15.41
C PRO A 39 -10.30 2.73 -16.25
N SER A 40 -10.15 2.61 -17.56
CA SER A 40 -10.55 3.61 -18.55
C SER A 40 -11.67 3.11 -19.46
N VAL A 41 -12.43 4.06 -20.02
CA VAL A 41 -13.44 3.81 -21.04
C VAL A 41 -13.17 4.74 -22.23
N THR A 42 -13.39 4.23 -23.44
CA THR A 42 -13.33 5.04 -24.66
C THR A 42 -14.76 5.40 -25.05
N GLU A 43 -15.05 6.69 -25.04
CA GLU A 43 -16.34 7.27 -25.42
C GLU A 43 -16.09 8.25 -26.56
N ASP A 44 -16.73 8.03 -27.71
CA ASP A 44 -16.58 8.84 -28.92
C ASP A 44 -15.11 9.06 -29.39
N GLY A 45 -14.27 8.03 -29.21
CA GLY A 45 -12.85 8.07 -29.59
C GLY A 45 -11.94 8.78 -28.58
N VAL A 46 -12.48 9.27 -27.47
CA VAL A 46 -11.73 9.84 -26.36
C VAL A 46 -11.64 8.85 -25.21
N THR A 47 -10.43 8.50 -24.78
CA THR A 47 -10.22 7.65 -23.61
C THR A 47 -10.22 8.50 -22.35
N ARG A 48 -11.15 8.21 -21.43
CA ARG A 48 -11.24 8.84 -20.11
C ARG A 48 -11.24 7.78 -19.02
N LEU A 49 -10.79 8.14 -17.82
CA LEU A 49 -10.93 7.27 -16.65
C LEU A 49 -12.42 7.07 -16.31
N LYS A 50 -12.79 5.85 -15.93
CA LYS A 50 -14.14 5.55 -15.45
C LYS A 50 -14.37 6.22 -14.10
N LYS A 51 -15.59 6.69 -13.87
CA LYS A 51 -16.05 7.06 -12.53
C LYS A 51 -16.39 5.79 -11.74
N TYR A 52 -16.40 5.90 -10.41
CA TYR A 52 -16.63 4.74 -9.52
C TYR A 52 -17.96 4.01 -9.82
N TYR A 53 -19.03 4.73 -10.14
CA TYR A 53 -20.32 4.13 -10.48
C TYR A 53 -20.37 3.49 -11.88
N GLU A 54 -19.38 3.76 -12.72
CA GLU A 54 -19.23 3.15 -14.05
C GLU A 54 -18.37 1.87 -13.99
N LEU A 55 -17.83 1.54 -12.82
CA LEU A 55 -17.05 0.32 -12.60
C LEU A 55 -17.97 -0.89 -12.64
N SER A 56 -17.51 -1.94 -13.31
CA SER A 56 -18.07 -3.27 -13.14
C SER A 56 -17.86 -3.76 -11.70
N SER A 57 -18.63 -4.77 -11.29
CA SER A 57 -18.49 -5.37 -9.96
C SER A 57 -17.06 -5.85 -9.68
N ALA A 58 -16.39 -6.44 -10.66
CA ALA A 58 -15.00 -6.90 -10.53
C ALA A 58 -14.01 -5.74 -10.36
N GLU A 59 -14.15 -4.67 -11.15
CA GLU A 59 -13.30 -3.47 -11.05
C GLU A 59 -13.49 -2.76 -9.70
N ALA A 60 -14.73 -2.69 -9.20
CA ALA A 60 -15.02 -2.08 -7.90
C ALA A 60 -14.43 -2.91 -6.74
N ILE A 61 -14.53 -4.25 -6.80
CA ILE A 61 -13.89 -5.13 -5.82
C ILE A 61 -12.37 -4.94 -5.80
N GLN A 62 -11.74 -4.82 -6.98
CA GLN A 62 -10.31 -4.57 -7.07
C GLN A 62 -9.93 -3.21 -6.48
N ALA A 63 -10.66 -2.14 -6.84
CA ALA A 63 -10.40 -0.80 -6.32
C ALA A 63 -10.53 -0.74 -4.78
N ASP A 64 -11.51 -1.44 -4.20
CA ASP A 64 -11.65 -1.55 -2.73
C ASP A 64 -10.47 -2.30 -2.10
N CYS A 65 -9.97 -3.35 -2.75
CA CYS A 65 -8.78 -4.08 -2.30
C CYS A 65 -7.52 -3.21 -2.34
N ASP A 66 -7.32 -2.44 -3.42
CA ASP A 66 -6.19 -1.53 -3.58
C ASP A 66 -6.21 -0.41 -2.53
N VAL A 67 -7.39 0.14 -2.23
CA VAL A 67 -7.58 1.12 -1.15
C VAL A 67 -7.25 0.52 0.21
N LYS A 68 -7.71 -0.71 0.49
CA LYS A 68 -7.38 -1.42 1.73
C LYS A 68 -5.88 -1.72 1.84
N ALA A 69 -5.25 -2.17 0.76
CA ALA A 69 -3.81 -2.39 0.68
C ALA A 69 -3.06 -1.09 1.00
N THR A 70 -3.44 0.01 0.37
CA THR A 70 -2.85 1.34 0.61
C THR A 70 -3.02 1.78 2.07
N ASN A 71 -4.21 1.61 2.65
CA ASN A 71 -4.45 1.95 4.05
C ASN A 71 -3.62 1.08 5.01
N ILE A 72 -3.45 -0.21 4.72
CA ILE A 72 -2.63 -1.12 5.52
C ILE A 72 -1.14 -0.74 5.42
N ILE A 73 -0.67 -0.45 4.20
CA ILE A 73 0.67 0.08 3.93
C ILE A 73 0.87 1.37 4.72
N LEU A 74 -0.03 2.35 4.66
CA LEU A 74 0.05 3.62 5.39
C LEU A 74 -0.10 3.49 6.92
N GLN A 75 -0.71 2.42 7.42
CA GLN A 75 -0.77 2.14 8.86
C GLN A 75 0.49 1.42 9.35
N ALA A 76 1.12 0.61 8.48
CA ALA A 76 2.33 -0.11 8.80
C ALA A 76 3.61 0.70 8.55
N LEU A 77 3.61 1.56 7.54
CA LEU A 77 4.52 2.66 7.33
C LEU A 77 3.83 3.93 7.89
N PRO A 78 4.18 4.57 9.04
CA PRO A 78 5.11 4.18 10.10
C PRO A 78 4.91 4.84 11.51
N SER A 79 5.07 4.11 12.62
CA SER A 79 5.65 4.74 13.84
C SER A 79 7.18 4.84 13.76
N LYS A 80 7.82 3.99 12.93
CA LYS A 80 9.28 3.78 12.91
C LYS A 80 10.05 4.60 11.87
N ILE A 81 9.46 4.94 10.72
CA ILE A 81 10.03 5.93 9.77
C ILE A 81 9.95 7.36 10.34
N TYR A 82 8.88 7.74 11.05
CA TYR A 82 8.86 8.99 11.82
C TYR A 82 9.88 9.00 12.98
N ALA A 83 10.20 7.84 13.55
CA ALA A 83 11.25 7.72 14.57
C ALA A 83 12.66 7.82 13.94
N LEU A 84 12.90 7.14 12.82
CA LEU A 84 14.14 7.24 12.03
C LEU A 84 14.39 8.67 11.52
N GLU A 85 13.37 9.37 11.05
CA GLU A 85 13.51 10.78 10.65
C GLU A 85 13.88 11.68 11.84
N ARG A 86 13.35 11.40 13.04
CA ARG A 86 13.73 12.09 14.28
C ARG A 86 15.13 11.75 14.76
N GLU A 87 15.55 10.48 14.69
CA GLU A 87 16.91 10.08 15.05
C GLU A 87 17.95 10.62 14.07
N CYS A 88 17.69 10.59 12.76
CA CYS A 88 18.59 11.18 11.76
C CYS A 88 18.75 12.70 11.96
N LYS A 89 17.66 13.43 12.29
CA LYS A 89 17.73 14.86 12.62
C LYS A 89 18.47 15.16 13.93
N LEU A 90 18.52 14.21 14.87
CA LEU A 90 19.29 14.34 16.11
C LEU A 90 20.79 14.19 15.87
N TYR A 91 21.21 13.29 14.97
CA TYR A 91 22.64 13.16 14.61
C TYR A 91 23.18 14.39 13.87
N ASP A 92 22.39 15.00 12.98
CA ASP A 92 22.78 16.25 12.30
C ASP A 92 22.94 17.46 13.26
N ALA A 93 22.38 17.38 14.48
CA ALA A 93 22.50 18.41 15.51
C ALA A 93 23.71 18.23 16.44
N PHE A 94 24.28 17.02 16.52
CA PHE A 94 25.45 16.73 17.36
C PHE A 94 26.79 16.88 16.62
N ASP A 95 26.80 16.91 15.28
CA ASP A 95 28.00 17.13 14.45
C ASP A 95 28.30 18.62 14.16
N LYS A 96 27.68 19.55 14.88
CA LYS A 96 27.88 21.01 14.73
C LYS A 96 28.50 21.70 15.95
N GLU A 97 29.21 20.97 16.82
CA GLU A 97 29.98 21.57 17.91
C GLU A 97 31.49 21.34 17.74
#